data_AF-A0A6I3L194-F1
#
_entry.id   AF-A0A6I3L194-F1
#
_cell.length_a   1.000
_cell.length_b   1.000
_cell.length_c   1.000
_cell.angle_alpha   90.00
_cell.angle_beta   90.00
_cell.angle_gamma   90.00
#
_symmetry.space_group_name_H-M   'P 1'
#
loop_
_entity.id
_entity.type
_entity.pdbx_description
1 polymer ?
#
loop_
_entity_poly.entity_id
_entity_poly.type
_entity_poly.pdbx_seq_one_letter_code
_entity_poly.pdbx_strand_id
1 'polypeptide(L)'
;MSVRRAGGLAAVLLIGLILVLRALDWTDNTFSGPARTMDKMSAIPSSAITRTTTKVSASAESVTETCTQFARETGASVSKYNEFVLTRDTAGLSGFLNRRDSAAAALEDAATTVEVGVSVAEEAVPEPLASTLTNYVAAARALATETRKMNDASSLANLNIAGARAEGARIAVLKLCR
;
A
#
# COMPACT_ATOMS: atom_id res chain seq x y z
N MET A 1 -7.61 57.27 -22.14
CA MET A 1 -7.47 56.94 -20.70
C MET A 1 -7.74 55.45 -20.55
N SER A 2 -6.75 54.59 -20.81
CA SER A 2 -5.85 53.94 -19.84
C SER A 2 -6.54 53.10 -18.74
N VAL A 3 -6.39 51.79 -18.95
CA VAL A 3 -6.57 50.56 -18.17
C VAL A 3 -6.09 50.62 -16.69
N ARG A 4 -6.75 49.88 -15.77
CA ARG A 4 -6.20 48.80 -14.88
C ARG A 4 -6.95 48.66 -13.54
N ARG A 5 -7.54 47.46 -13.28
CA ARG A 5 -7.14 46.41 -12.29
C ARG A 5 -7.70 46.66 -10.87
N ALA A 6 -8.00 45.70 -10.01
CA ALA A 6 -8.01 44.24 -9.92
C ALA A 6 -8.90 43.91 -8.69
N GLY A 7 -9.68 42.83 -8.64
CA GLY A 7 -9.19 41.46 -8.44
C GLY A 7 -8.98 41.18 -6.96
N GLY A 8 -10.05 40.92 -6.21
CA GLY A 8 -10.00 40.34 -4.86
C GLY A 8 -9.90 38.82 -4.98
N LEU A 9 -8.67 38.31 -4.86
CA LEU A 9 -8.34 36.88 -4.91
C LEU A 9 -8.88 36.16 -3.67
N ALA A 10 -9.76 35.19 -3.91
CA ALA A 10 -10.07 34.12 -2.98
C ALA A 10 -8.80 33.26 -2.78
N ALA A 11 -8.21 33.31 -1.59
CA ALA A 11 -7.18 32.39 -1.18
C ALA A 11 -7.84 31.12 -0.60
N VAL A 12 -8.33 30.25 -1.47
CA VAL A 12 -8.64 28.85 -1.12
C VAL A 12 -7.30 28.15 -1.01
N LEU A 13 -6.82 27.98 0.22
CA LEU A 13 -5.65 27.16 0.57
C LEU A 13 -6.00 25.68 0.31
N LEU A 14 -5.92 25.27 -0.95
CA LEU A 14 -5.77 23.88 -1.35
C LEU A 14 -4.36 23.42 -0.97
N ILE A 15 -4.18 23.03 0.30
CA ILE A 15 -3.12 22.06 0.64
C ILE A 15 -3.76 20.67 0.53
N GLY A 16 -4.23 20.38 -0.69
CA GLY A 16 -4.40 19.00 -1.12
C GLY A 16 -2.99 18.43 -1.23
N LEU A 17 -2.75 17.30 -0.56
CA LEU A 17 -1.56 16.50 -0.67
C LEU A 17 -1.18 16.31 -2.16
N ILE A 18 -0.29 17.16 -2.66
CA ILE A 18 0.34 17.01 -3.96
C ILE A 18 1.32 15.84 -3.81
N LEU A 19 0.84 14.63 -4.09
CA LEU A 19 1.67 13.44 -4.32
C LEU A 19 2.39 13.61 -5.67
N VAL A 20 3.35 14.54 -5.72
CA VAL A 20 4.36 14.54 -6.78
C VAL A 20 5.40 13.50 -6.42
N LEU A 21 5.28 12.37 -7.12
CA LEU A 21 6.34 11.46 -7.53
C LEU A 21 7.75 11.98 -7.25
N ARG A 22 8.36 11.48 -6.17
CA ARG A 22 9.73 10.99 -6.22
C ARG A 22 9.76 9.62 -5.57
N ALA A 23 9.95 8.61 -6.42
CA ALA A 23 10.56 7.36 -6.03
C ALA A 23 11.85 7.71 -5.27
N LEU A 24 11.78 7.65 -3.94
CA LEU A 24 12.98 7.40 -3.16
C LEU A 24 13.30 5.94 -3.41
N ASP A 25 14.20 5.78 -4.37
CA ASP A 25 15.09 4.66 -4.58
C ASP A 25 15.24 3.82 -3.30
N TRP A 26 14.54 2.68 -3.27
CA TRP A 26 14.83 1.60 -2.35
C TRP A 26 15.67 0.59 -3.13
N THR A 27 16.85 1.01 -3.59
CA THR A 27 17.89 0.08 -4.03
C THR A 27 19.05 0.15 -3.06
N ASP A 28 18.96 -0.68 -2.02
CA ASP A 28 20.16 -1.23 -1.40
C ASP A 28 19.79 -2.57 -0.75
N ASN A 29 19.98 -3.63 -1.52
CA ASN A 29 20.44 -4.91 -1.00
C ASN A 29 21.21 -5.58 -2.14
N THR A 30 22.52 -5.35 -2.10
CA THR A 30 23.57 -6.00 -2.84
C THR A 30 23.47 -7.52 -2.63
N PHE A 31 22.83 -8.25 -3.55
CA PHE A 31 23.03 -9.70 -3.64
C PHE A 31 24.23 -9.97 -4.55
N SER A 32 25.43 -9.92 -3.95
CA SER A 32 26.62 -10.50 -4.56
C SER A 32 26.64 -11.99 -4.20
N GLY A 33 26.23 -12.83 -5.14
CA GLY A 33 26.35 -14.29 -5.08
C GLY A 33 26.97 -14.81 -6.38
N PRO A 34 27.87 -15.81 -6.34
CA PRO A 34 28.84 -16.04 -7.40
C PRO A 34 28.24 -16.63 -8.67
N ALA A 35 28.72 -16.15 -9.82
CA ALA A 35 28.45 -16.67 -11.14
C ALA A 35 28.82 -18.17 -11.23
N ARG A 36 27.84 -19.03 -11.53
CA ARG A 36 28.08 -20.35 -12.12
C ARG A 36 27.84 -20.27 -13.62
N THR A 37 28.89 -20.50 -14.37
CA THR A 37 28.91 -20.69 -15.82
C THR A 37 28.32 -22.05 -16.23
N MET A 38 28.02 -22.19 -17.55
CA MET A 38 27.65 -23.40 -18.33
C MET A 38 26.13 -23.69 -18.36
N ASP A 39 25.48 -24.06 -19.45
CA ASP A 39 25.83 -24.22 -20.87
C ASP A 39 24.50 -24.41 -21.65
N LYS A 40 24.43 -23.90 -22.88
CA LYS A 40 23.65 -24.40 -24.02
C LYS A 40 22.32 -25.15 -23.75
N MET A 41 21.18 -24.44 -23.78
CA MET A 41 19.87 -25.10 -23.86
C MET A 41 19.55 -25.45 -25.33
N SER A 42 19.88 -26.68 -25.72
CA SER A 42 19.38 -27.33 -26.93
C SER A 42 17.88 -27.66 -26.77
N ALA A 43 17.17 -27.64 -27.91
CA ALA A 43 15.75 -27.87 -28.14
C ALA A 43 14.99 -28.78 -27.15
N ILE A 44 13.85 -28.29 -26.66
CA ILE A 44 12.84 -29.09 -25.94
C ILE A 44 11.93 -29.78 -26.98
N PRO A 45 11.78 -31.12 -26.96
CA PRO A 45 10.84 -31.83 -27.81
C PRO A 45 9.38 -31.60 -27.37
N SER A 46 8.52 -31.40 -28.37
CA SER A 46 7.13 -30.88 -28.27
C SER A 46 6.09 -31.89 -27.78
N SER A 47 6.31 -32.59 -26.66
CA SER A 47 5.39 -33.66 -26.20
C SER A 47 5.05 -33.69 -24.70
N ALA A 48 5.30 -32.60 -23.96
CA ALA A 48 4.98 -32.50 -22.51
C ALA A 48 3.79 -31.57 -22.17
N ILE A 49 2.90 -31.27 -23.13
CA ILE A 49 1.76 -30.35 -22.91
C ILE A 49 0.47 -31.14 -22.69
N THR A 50 0.27 -31.75 -21.53
CA THR A 50 -1.10 -32.16 -21.08
C THR A 50 -1.25 -32.33 -19.56
N ARG A 51 -0.46 -31.64 -18.72
CA ARG A 51 -0.63 -31.75 -17.24
C ARG A 51 -0.35 -30.46 -16.44
N THR A 52 -0.46 -29.30 -17.08
CA THR A 52 -0.17 -27.98 -16.48
C THR A 52 -1.38 -27.06 -16.36
N THR A 53 -2.53 -27.36 -16.98
CA THR A 53 -3.66 -26.41 -17.06
C THR A 53 -4.42 -26.25 -15.74
N THR A 54 -4.59 -27.32 -14.96
CA THR A 54 -5.43 -27.28 -13.73
C THR A 54 -4.73 -26.63 -12.54
N LYS A 55 -3.40 -26.73 -12.44
CA LYS A 55 -2.63 -26.05 -11.39
C LYS A 55 -2.49 -24.55 -11.64
N VAL A 56 -2.41 -24.15 -12.92
CA VAL A 56 -2.31 -22.74 -13.32
C VAL A 56 -3.63 -21.99 -13.14
N SER A 57 -4.77 -22.65 -13.35
CA SER A 57 -6.08 -22.03 -13.11
C SER A 57 -6.38 -21.85 -11.61
N ALA A 58 -6.03 -22.83 -10.76
CA ALA A 58 -6.21 -22.72 -9.31
C ALA A 58 -5.35 -21.59 -8.71
N SER A 59 -4.11 -21.40 -9.22
CA SER A 59 -3.26 -20.27 -8.81
C SER A 59 -3.76 -18.91 -9.33
N ALA A 60 -4.41 -18.86 -10.49
CA ALA A 60 -4.94 -17.61 -11.02
C ALA A 60 -6.19 -17.15 -10.24
N GLU A 61 -7.04 -18.10 -9.86
CA GLU A 61 -8.23 -17.85 -9.04
C GLU A 61 -7.85 -17.40 -7.62
N SER A 62 -6.90 -18.09 -6.97
CA SER A 62 -6.40 -17.71 -5.64
C SER A 62 -5.73 -16.33 -5.64
N VAL A 63 -4.96 -15.99 -6.69
CA VAL A 63 -4.37 -14.65 -6.84
C VAL A 63 -5.47 -13.60 -7.02
N THR A 64 -6.48 -13.88 -7.84
CA THR A 64 -7.61 -12.96 -8.07
C THR A 64 -8.38 -12.71 -6.78
N GLU A 65 -8.66 -13.75 -5.99
CA GLU A 65 -9.34 -13.65 -4.71
C GLU A 65 -8.50 -12.85 -3.70
N THR A 66 -7.21 -13.18 -3.56
CA THR A 66 -6.26 -12.44 -2.70
C THR A 66 -6.22 -10.96 -3.04
N CYS A 67 -6.13 -10.63 -4.34
CA CYS A 67 -6.10 -9.25 -4.82
C CYS A 67 -7.42 -8.52 -4.60
N THR A 68 -8.56 -9.19 -4.77
CA THR A 68 -9.90 -8.63 -4.53
C THR A 68 -10.11 -8.34 -3.05
N GLN A 69 -9.76 -9.30 -2.18
CA GLN A 69 -9.79 -9.12 -0.73
C GLN A 69 -8.88 -7.97 -0.31
N PHE A 70 -7.63 -7.95 -0.81
CA PHE A 70 -6.69 -6.86 -0.55
C PHE A 70 -7.28 -5.50 -0.91
N ALA A 71 -7.82 -5.33 -2.12
CA ALA A 71 -8.37 -4.05 -2.55
C ALA A 71 -9.54 -3.58 -1.66
N ARG A 72 -10.40 -4.51 -1.23
CA ARG A 72 -11.54 -4.22 -0.36
C ARG A 72 -11.10 -3.78 1.04
N GLU A 73 -10.28 -4.59 1.72
CA GLU A 73 -9.88 -4.33 3.10
C GLU A 73 -9.00 -3.07 3.21
N THR A 74 -8.05 -2.92 2.29
CA THR A 74 -7.18 -1.74 2.27
C THR A 74 -7.96 -0.46 1.92
N GLY A 75 -8.97 -0.54 1.05
CA GLY A 75 -9.85 0.59 0.76
C GLY A 75 -10.62 1.10 1.99
N ALA A 76 -11.17 0.19 2.79
CA ALA A 76 -11.87 0.54 4.02
C ALA A 76 -10.96 1.20 5.06
N SER A 77 -9.75 0.65 5.27
CA SER A 77 -8.76 1.23 6.20
C SER A 77 -8.29 2.62 5.77
N VAL A 78 -8.05 2.85 4.47
CA VAL A 78 -7.68 4.16 3.92
C VAL A 78 -8.80 5.17 4.14
N SER A 79 -10.06 4.77 3.96
CA SER A 79 -11.20 5.65 4.26
C SER A 79 -11.20 6.10 5.72
N LYS A 80 -11.01 5.17 6.66
CA LYS A 80 -10.96 5.47 8.10
C LYS A 80 -9.78 6.37 8.48
N TYR A 81 -8.61 6.12 7.89
CA TYR A 81 -7.45 6.98 8.07
C TYR A 81 -7.69 8.41 7.54
N ASN A 82 -8.30 8.55 6.37
CA ASN A 82 -8.63 9.85 5.81
C ASN A 82 -9.67 10.60 6.66
N GLU A 83 -10.69 9.92 7.19
CA GLU A 83 -11.65 10.51 8.13
C GLU A 83 -10.94 11.08 9.38
N PHE A 84 -9.94 10.37 9.91
CA PHE A 84 -9.12 10.84 11.02
C PHE A 84 -8.33 12.11 10.66
N VAL A 85 -7.62 12.10 9.53
CA VAL A 85 -6.83 13.25 9.08
C VAL A 85 -7.72 14.49 8.87
N LEU A 86 -8.89 14.31 8.23
CA LEU A 86 -9.85 15.38 8.02
C LEU A 86 -10.41 15.94 9.33
N THR A 87 -10.66 15.08 10.32
CA THR A 87 -11.20 15.52 11.62
C THR A 87 -10.23 16.45 12.32
N ARG A 88 -8.93 16.14 12.31
CA ARG A 88 -7.92 17.03 12.93
C ARG A 88 -7.97 18.44 12.36
N ASP A 89 -8.22 18.56 11.06
CA ASP A 89 -8.14 19.83 10.35
C ASP A 89 -9.47 20.62 10.39
N THR A 90 -10.61 19.97 10.68
CA THR A 90 -11.94 20.59 10.51
C THR A 90 -12.85 20.55 11.74
N ALA A 91 -12.70 19.56 12.62
CA ALA A 91 -13.54 19.40 13.79
C ALA A 91 -12.68 19.61 15.03
N GLY A 92 -13.05 20.58 15.86
CA GLY A 92 -12.43 20.76 17.18
C GLY A 92 -12.36 19.43 17.95
N LEU A 93 -11.49 19.38 18.95
CA LEU A 93 -10.95 18.18 19.63
C LEU A 93 -11.96 17.08 20.06
N SER A 94 -13.26 17.36 20.07
CA SER A 94 -14.31 16.38 20.33
C SER A 94 -14.28 15.23 19.32
N GLY A 95 -13.91 14.04 19.78
CA GLY A 95 -13.90 12.82 18.98
C GLY A 95 -12.61 12.57 18.19
N PHE A 96 -11.58 13.44 18.31
CA PHE A 96 -10.28 13.22 17.68
C PHE A 96 -9.67 11.89 18.14
N LEU A 97 -9.59 11.65 19.45
CA LEU A 97 -9.01 10.42 20.02
C LEU A 97 -9.76 9.16 19.56
N ASN A 98 -11.10 9.19 19.56
CA ASN A 98 -11.90 8.06 19.10
C ASN A 98 -11.65 7.75 17.61
N ARG A 99 -11.50 8.78 16.78
CA ARG A 99 -11.21 8.61 15.35
C ARG A 99 -9.78 8.17 15.09
N ARG A 100 -8.82 8.69 15.85
CA ARG A 100 -7.43 8.21 15.85
C ARG A 100 -7.37 6.72 16.13
N ASP A 101 -8.02 6.29 17.20
CA ASP A 101 -8.00 4.91 17.64
C ASP A 101 -8.76 4.01 16.65
N SER A 102 -9.89 4.47 16.11
CA SER A 102 -10.63 3.77 15.06
C SER A 102 -9.82 3.64 13.76
N ALA A 103 -9.09 4.68 13.35
CA ALA A 103 -8.23 4.63 12.18
C ALA A 103 -7.04 3.67 12.39
N ALA A 104 -6.39 3.73 13.55
CA ALA A 104 -5.31 2.81 13.88
C ALA A 104 -5.79 1.36 13.94
N ALA A 105 -6.96 1.09 14.53
CA ALA A 105 -7.55 -0.24 14.55
C ALA A 105 -7.86 -0.75 13.13
N ALA A 106 -8.46 0.08 12.27
CA ALA A 106 -8.76 -0.30 10.90
C ALA A 106 -7.51 -0.63 10.07
N LEU A 107 -6.39 0.09 10.30
CA LEU A 107 -5.11 -0.21 9.66
C LEU A 107 -4.51 -1.55 10.13
N GLU A 108 -4.62 -1.86 11.42
CA GLU A 108 -4.13 -3.13 12.00
C GLU A 108 -4.99 -4.32 11.58
N ASP A 109 -6.31 -4.13 11.52
CA ASP A 109 -7.25 -5.15 11.05
C ASP A 109 -7.01 -5.48 9.58
N ALA A 110 -6.78 -4.45 8.74
CA ALA A 110 -6.41 -4.65 7.35
C ALA A 110 -5.06 -5.38 7.22
N ALA A 111 -4.05 -4.98 8.00
CA ALA A 111 -2.74 -5.64 8.02
C ALA A 111 -2.85 -7.11 8.44
N THR A 112 -3.61 -7.40 9.49
CA THR A 112 -3.86 -8.76 9.99
C THR A 112 -4.61 -9.60 8.97
N THR A 113 -5.64 -9.04 8.34
CA THR A 113 -6.41 -9.74 7.31
C THR A 113 -5.55 -10.08 6.09
N VAL A 114 -4.67 -9.17 5.67
CA VAL A 114 -3.73 -9.43 4.57
C VAL A 114 -2.70 -10.48 4.96
N GLU A 115 -2.13 -10.42 6.17
CA GLU A 115 -1.17 -11.42 6.66
C GLU A 115 -1.79 -12.82 6.74
N VAL A 116 -3.03 -12.93 7.25
CA VAL A 116 -3.78 -14.18 7.26
C VAL A 116 -4.06 -14.65 5.84
N GLY A 117 -4.47 -13.76 4.93
CA GLY A 117 -4.72 -14.09 3.53
C GLY A 117 -3.48 -14.65 2.82
N VAL A 118 -2.31 -14.04 3.01
CA VAL A 118 -1.03 -14.57 2.49
C VAL A 118 -0.72 -15.95 3.08
N SER A 119 -0.92 -16.11 4.39
CA SER A 119 -0.64 -17.37 5.09
C SER A 119 -1.58 -18.49 4.66
N VAL A 120 -2.83 -18.18 4.31
CA VAL A 120 -3.82 -19.16 3.82
C VAL A 120 -3.57 -19.52 2.35
N ALA A 121 -3.14 -18.55 1.54
CA ALA A 121 -2.93 -18.78 0.12
C ALA A 121 -1.61 -19.52 -0.20
N GLU A 122 -0.64 -19.51 0.71
CA GLU A 122 0.63 -20.26 0.65
C GLU A 122 1.27 -20.28 -0.77
N GLU A 123 1.50 -21.47 -1.33
CA GLU A 123 2.12 -21.70 -2.64
C GLU A 123 1.28 -21.20 -3.83
N ALA A 124 0.02 -20.83 -3.58
CA ALA A 124 -0.88 -20.34 -4.63
C ALA A 124 -0.64 -18.86 -4.97
N VAL A 125 0.10 -18.12 -4.12
CA VAL A 125 0.51 -16.73 -4.39
C VAL A 125 1.96 -16.69 -4.87
N PRO A 126 2.25 -16.07 -6.03
CA PRO A 126 3.62 -15.89 -6.50
C PRO A 126 4.48 -15.14 -5.48
N GLU A 127 5.73 -15.58 -5.29
CA GLU A 127 6.68 -14.97 -4.35
C GLU A 127 6.76 -13.43 -4.45
N PRO A 128 6.79 -12.80 -5.65
CA PRO A 128 6.82 -11.34 -5.75
C PRO A 128 5.59 -10.66 -5.14
N LEU A 129 4.41 -11.28 -5.26
CA LEU A 129 3.17 -10.77 -4.67
C LEU A 129 3.15 -10.99 -3.16
N ALA A 130 3.55 -12.17 -2.67
CA ALA A 130 3.63 -12.46 -1.23
C ALA A 130 4.60 -11.50 -0.50
N SER A 131 5.77 -11.25 -1.09
CA SER A 131 6.74 -10.28 -0.57
C SER A 131 6.15 -8.86 -0.53
N THR A 132 5.46 -8.43 -1.58
CA THR A 132 4.85 -7.09 -1.65
C THR A 132 3.69 -6.93 -0.66
N LEU A 133 2.87 -7.97 -0.46
CA LEU A 133 1.81 -8.01 0.56
C LEU A 133 2.41 -7.91 1.97
N THR A 134 3.50 -8.62 2.25
CA THR A 134 4.23 -8.53 3.53
C THR A 134 4.78 -7.12 3.79
N ASN A 135 5.31 -6.47 2.74
CA ASN A 135 5.77 -5.08 2.83
C ASN A 135 4.61 -4.10 3.13
N TYR A 136 3.43 -4.33 2.56
CA TYR A 136 2.23 -3.57 2.92
C TYR A 136 1.85 -3.78 4.39
N VAL A 137 1.82 -5.02 4.87
CA VAL A 137 1.50 -5.34 6.27
C VAL A 137 2.42 -4.57 7.23
N ALA A 138 3.74 -4.61 7.01
CA ALA A 138 4.69 -3.88 7.83
C ALA A 138 4.47 -2.35 7.78
N ALA A 139 4.19 -1.79 6.60
CA ALA A 139 3.95 -0.36 6.43
C ALA A 139 2.63 0.09 7.09
N ALA A 140 1.57 -0.72 6.98
CA ALA A 140 0.28 -0.44 7.61
C ALA A 140 0.37 -0.44 9.14
N ARG A 141 1.10 -1.40 9.73
CA ARG A 141 1.37 -1.45 11.18
C ARG A 141 2.20 -0.26 11.67
N ALA A 142 3.20 0.15 10.88
CA ALA A 142 3.97 1.36 11.18
C ALA A 142 3.08 2.62 11.17
N LEU A 143 2.20 2.75 10.17
CA LEU A 143 1.24 3.85 10.11
C LEU A 143 0.25 3.82 11.27
N ALA A 144 -0.26 2.65 11.65
CA ALA A 144 -1.14 2.51 12.81
C ALA A 144 -0.44 2.96 14.10
N THR A 145 0.83 2.58 14.27
CA THR A 145 1.66 3.00 15.40
C THR A 145 1.84 4.52 15.45
N GLU A 146 2.20 5.16 14.33
CA GLU A 146 2.31 6.62 14.29
C GLU A 146 0.95 7.30 14.49
N THR A 147 -0.13 6.72 13.95
CA THR A 147 -1.50 7.22 14.14
C THR A 147 -1.85 7.24 15.63
N ARG A 148 -1.57 6.17 16.39
CA ARG A 148 -1.83 6.13 17.85
C ARG A 148 -1.04 7.17 18.65
N LYS A 149 0.15 7.54 18.18
CA LYS A 149 0.98 8.58 18.82
C LYS A 149 0.41 9.98 18.63
N MET A 150 -0.49 10.18 17.66
CA MET A 150 -1.04 11.49 17.38
C MET A 150 -1.92 11.98 18.55
N ASN A 151 -1.69 13.24 18.88
CA ASN A 151 -2.56 14.11 19.67
C ASN A 151 -2.74 15.43 18.89
N ASP A 152 -3.51 16.34 19.46
CA ASP A 152 -3.90 17.59 18.80
C ASP A 152 -2.73 18.56 18.55
N ALA A 153 -1.60 18.37 19.22
CA ALA A 153 -0.38 19.16 19.08
C ALA A 153 0.76 18.40 18.37
N SER A 154 0.52 17.17 17.91
CA SER A 154 1.56 16.31 17.37
C SER A 154 2.03 16.78 15.99
N SER A 155 3.35 16.74 15.78
CA SER A 155 3.93 16.97 14.46
C SER A 155 3.48 15.89 13.49
N LEU A 156 3.20 16.34 12.26
CA LEU A 156 2.77 15.49 11.15
C LEU A 156 3.90 14.73 10.46
N ALA A 157 5.17 15.04 10.76
CA ALA A 157 6.29 14.55 9.98
C ALA A 157 6.34 13.01 9.90
N ASN A 158 6.31 12.33 11.05
CA ASN A 158 6.36 10.87 11.10
C ASN A 158 5.11 10.22 10.52
N LEU A 159 3.94 10.81 10.77
CA LEU A 159 2.68 10.32 10.22
C LEU A 159 2.68 10.40 8.69
N ASN A 160 3.18 11.50 8.12
CA ASN A 160 3.27 11.68 6.67
C ASN A 160 4.27 10.70 6.03
N ILE A 161 5.41 10.46 6.67
CA ILE A 161 6.40 9.48 6.20
C ILE A 161 5.78 8.07 6.22
N ALA A 162 5.15 7.68 7.33
CA ALA A 162 4.49 6.38 7.45
C ALA A 162 3.33 6.23 6.46
N GLY A 163 2.54 7.30 6.27
CA GLY A 163 1.42 7.32 5.33
C GLY A 163 1.87 7.15 3.88
N ALA A 164 2.92 7.87 3.48
CA ALA A 164 3.52 7.72 2.15
C ALA A 164 4.07 6.31 1.92
N ARG A 165 4.71 5.71 2.93
CA ARG A 165 5.21 4.33 2.85
C ARG A 165 4.07 3.32 2.69
N ALA A 166 3.00 3.46 3.46
CA ALA A 166 1.83 2.57 3.38
C ALA A 166 1.13 2.67 2.02
N GLU A 167 0.93 3.89 1.50
CA GLU A 167 0.32 4.08 0.17
C GLU A 167 1.22 3.56 -0.95
N GLY A 168 2.54 3.79 -0.88
CA GLY A 168 3.50 3.24 -1.81
C GLY A 168 3.45 1.70 -1.88
N ALA A 169 3.43 1.05 -0.71
CA ALA A 169 3.29 -0.40 -0.62
C ALA A 169 1.93 -0.88 -1.18
N ARG A 170 0.84 -0.17 -0.89
CA ARG A 170 -0.50 -0.49 -1.42
C ARG A 170 -0.52 -0.42 -2.95
N ILE A 171 0.03 0.63 -3.54
CA ILE A 171 0.14 0.80 -4.99
C ILE A 171 0.99 -0.32 -5.61
N ALA A 172 2.07 -0.73 -4.93
CA ALA A 172 2.92 -1.83 -5.41
C ALA A 172 2.13 -3.16 -5.50
N VAL A 173 1.34 -3.50 -4.48
CA VAL A 173 0.44 -4.67 -4.53
C VAL A 173 -0.55 -4.55 -5.68
N LEU A 174 -1.23 -3.40 -5.79
CA LEU A 174 -2.25 -3.19 -6.83
C LEU A 174 -1.70 -3.27 -8.26
N LYS A 175 -0.40 -2.99 -8.47
CA LYS A 175 0.27 -3.16 -9.76
C LYS A 175 0.51 -4.63 -10.11
N LEU A 176 0.79 -5.48 -9.11
CA LEU A 176 0.98 -6.92 -9.32
C LEU A 176 -0.35 -7.68 -9.47
N CYS A 177 -1.44 -7.08 -9.00
CA CYS A 177 -2.80 -7.60 -9.09
C CYS A 177 -3.53 -7.31 -10.42
N ARG A 178 -2.84 -6.72 -11.41
CA ARG A 178 -3.41 -6.31 -12.71
C ARG A 178 -2.59 -6.92 -13.84
#